data_AF-A0A8H6R7N4-F1
#
_entry.id   AF-A0A8H6R7N4-F1
#
_cell.length_a   1.000
_cell.length_b   1.000
_cell.length_c   1.000
_cell.angle_alpha   90.00
_cell.angle_beta   90.00
_cell.angle_gamma   90.00
#
_symmetry.space_group_name_H-M   'P 1'
#
loop_
_entity.id
_entity.type
_entity.pdbx_description
1 polymer ?
#
loop_
_entity_poly.entity_id
_entity_poly.type
_entity_poly.pdbx_seq_one_letter_code
_entity_poly.pdbx_strand_id
1 'polypeptide(L)'
;MFTTLICLSSLWLIVRAQYADDLDTWQSLCNETIADANTTGTFPFPQDFGDTLGFPINASWLYTIYQNDSTLQATWWYNTGGANYSDSIDTRYDVCAISIQNVTANANYAGQQDDGSCSAALGTECVNALNDLIEDTAGHIAGAGVPTADIADDALETACTQLERTVREQFPSECKDLYQTPDILGIALSTSNKSSSDCVSGCPNIQVDGCPIFPEGVNRNNDLDGGLSNFTDAFWSVYMGVVPGPNSTDYDDYNHILRPMATVFLPPQSRERTNTLNPRSHLTCLRTTMNNPGSRTVAAMVSPPPVASSDSLSGGAIAGIVVGIVATLTVAASALWWFLRRRRKQRLLSLTSESSPMPEAPGDAPRGELDSDAEKKRQELSPMQEKYEMPTDANKPEMQGDLPQYEVPNSERKVELEDTAVQEPAELPAPLVEKHVTQ
;
A
#
# COMPACT_ATOMS: atom_id res chain seq x y z
N MET A 1 6.12 -22.93 48.44
CA MET A 1 7.08 -22.55 47.37
C MET A 1 7.26 -23.64 46.32
N PHE A 2 7.44 -24.92 46.66
CA PHE A 2 7.60 -25.98 45.65
C PHE A 2 6.34 -26.28 44.81
N THR A 3 5.13 -26.24 45.39
CA THR A 3 3.87 -26.49 44.68
C THR A 3 3.53 -25.41 43.64
N THR A 4 3.85 -24.15 43.92
CA THR A 4 3.65 -23.03 42.99
C THR A 4 4.58 -23.10 41.78
N LEU A 5 5.81 -23.60 41.95
CA LEU A 5 6.77 -23.79 40.85
C LEU A 5 6.35 -24.92 39.90
N ILE A 6 5.75 -26.00 40.42
CA ILE A 6 5.24 -27.11 39.62
C ILE A 6 4.01 -26.68 38.80
N CYS A 7 3.09 -25.90 39.39
CA CYS A 7 1.95 -25.38 38.62
C CYS A 7 2.38 -24.43 37.48
N LEU A 8 3.37 -23.57 37.71
CA LEU A 8 3.85 -22.64 36.69
C LEU A 8 4.59 -23.35 35.55
N SER A 9 5.36 -24.41 35.83
CA SER A 9 6.02 -25.19 34.78
C SER A 9 5.04 -26.01 33.96
N SER A 10 4.01 -26.59 34.58
CA SER A 10 2.94 -27.29 33.86
C SER A 10 2.12 -26.34 32.98
N LEU A 11 1.79 -25.14 33.47
CA LEU A 11 1.08 -24.13 32.69
C LEU A 11 1.92 -23.66 31.48
N TRP A 12 3.23 -23.48 31.66
CA TRP A 12 4.14 -23.09 30.58
C TRP A 12 4.29 -24.18 29.51
N LEU A 13 4.32 -25.46 29.90
CA LEU A 13 4.33 -26.58 28.95
C LEU A 13 3.02 -26.71 28.17
N ILE A 14 1.87 -26.47 28.81
CA ILE A 14 0.56 -26.48 28.13
C ILE A 14 0.47 -25.32 27.13
N VAL A 15 0.90 -24.11 27.52
CA VAL A 15 0.93 -22.96 26.60
C VAL A 15 1.87 -23.22 25.43
N ARG A 16 3.07 -23.78 25.64
CA ARG A 16 3.98 -24.14 24.55
C ARG A 16 3.42 -25.23 23.64
N ALA A 17 2.77 -26.25 24.19
CA ALA A 17 2.17 -27.31 23.38
C ALA A 17 1.02 -26.76 22.52
N GLN A 18 0.14 -25.94 23.09
CA GLN A 18 -0.93 -25.27 22.35
C GLN A 18 -0.38 -24.40 21.21
N TYR A 19 0.70 -23.66 21.46
CA TYR A 19 1.33 -22.79 20.46
C TYR A 19 2.09 -23.57 19.37
N ALA A 20 2.64 -24.74 19.71
CA ALA A 20 3.35 -25.60 18.76
C ALA A 20 2.37 -26.33 17.81
N ASP A 21 1.24 -26.83 18.34
CA ASP A 21 0.19 -27.41 17.51
C ASP A 21 -0.45 -26.35 16.59
N ASP A 22 -0.55 -25.10 17.04
CA ASP A 22 -0.97 -24.00 16.18
C ASP A 22 0.06 -23.83 15.03
N LEU A 23 1.37 -23.70 15.28
CA LEU A 23 2.34 -23.43 14.21
C LEU A 23 2.33 -24.46 13.05
N ASP A 24 2.19 -25.76 13.34
CA ASP A 24 2.11 -26.80 12.29
C ASP A 24 0.83 -26.67 11.45
N THR A 25 -0.30 -26.27 12.05
CA THR A 25 -1.55 -26.05 11.29
C THR A 25 -1.51 -24.79 10.44
N TRP A 26 -0.74 -23.78 10.82
CA TRP A 26 -0.59 -22.55 10.04
C TRP A 26 0.28 -22.77 8.79
N GLN A 27 1.06 -23.84 8.77
CA GLN A 27 2.03 -24.15 7.73
C GLN A 27 1.60 -25.35 6.88
N SER A 28 0.29 -25.57 6.67
CA SER A 28 -0.17 -26.75 5.92
C SER A 28 0.29 -26.79 4.45
N LEU A 29 0.36 -25.63 3.76
CA LEU A 29 0.95 -25.57 2.41
C LEU A 29 2.47 -25.41 2.42
N CYS A 30 3.00 -25.05 3.58
CA CYS A 30 4.42 -24.97 3.81
C CYS A 30 4.93 -26.41 3.86
N ASN A 31 5.82 -26.72 2.94
CA ASN A 31 6.31 -28.06 2.66
C ASN A 31 5.62 -28.86 1.57
N GLU A 32 4.65 -28.27 0.88
CA GLU A 32 3.99 -28.87 -0.27
C GLU A 32 4.43 -28.21 -1.59
N THR A 33 3.77 -28.57 -2.68
CA THR A 33 3.94 -27.99 -4.02
C THR A 33 2.76 -27.09 -4.37
N ILE A 34 2.93 -26.25 -5.39
CA ILE A 34 1.82 -25.43 -5.92
C ILE A 34 0.61 -26.30 -6.35
N ALA A 35 0.85 -27.55 -6.75
CA ALA A 35 -0.20 -28.50 -7.13
C ALA A 35 -1.05 -28.99 -5.93
N ASP A 36 -0.57 -28.82 -4.70
CA ASP A 36 -1.29 -29.24 -3.50
C ASP A 36 -2.25 -28.15 -2.98
N ALA A 37 -2.12 -26.92 -3.46
CA ALA A 37 -3.13 -25.89 -3.25
C ALA A 37 -4.47 -26.34 -3.86
N ASN A 38 -5.59 -25.89 -3.33
CA ASN A 38 -6.86 -26.17 -4.00
C ASN A 38 -7.02 -25.32 -5.25
N THR A 39 -6.58 -24.06 -5.20
CA THR A 39 -6.68 -23.10 -6.30
C THR A 39 -5.50 -22.14 -6.29
N THR A 40 -5.12 -21.66 -7.48
CA THR A 40 -3.90 -20.88 -7.68
C THR A 40 -4.08 -19.81 -8.75
N GLY A 41 -3.22 -18.78 -8.72
CA GLY A 41 -3.07 -17.80 -9.80
C GLY A 41 -1.67 -17.19 -9.77
N THR A 42 -0.95 -17.30 -10.89
CA THR A 42 0.41 -16.75 -11.05
C THR A 42 0.36 -15.53 -11.97
N PHE A 43 1.04 -14.47 -11.56
CA PHE A 43 1.02 -13.17 -12.21
C PHE A 43 2.47 -12.71 -12.44
N PRO A 44 3.06 -13.05 -13.60
CA PRO A 44 4.40 -12.60 -13.95
C PRO A 44 4.42 -11.10 -14.23
N PHE A 45 5.54 -10.46 -13.95
CA PHE A 45 5.69 -9.05 -14.26
C PHE A 45 5.81 -8.88 -15.78
N PRO A 46 5.25 -7.81 -16.36
CA PRO A 46 5.40 -7.52 -17.77
C PRO A 46 6.89 -7.41 -18.17
N GLN A 47 7.28 -7.95 -19.33
CA GLN A 47 8.68 -7.93 -19.77
C GLN A 47 9.21 -6.51 -20.00
N ASP A 48 8.38 -5.62 -20.50
CA ASP A 48 8.66 -4.20 -20.73
C ASP A 48 8.98 -3.44 -19.44
N PHE A 49 8.49 -3.94 -18.30
CA PHE A 49 8.87 -3.43 -16.99
C PHE A 49 10.37 -3.66 -16.71
N GLY A 50 10.90 -4.83 -17.08
CA GLY A 50 12.33 -5.12 -17.01
C GLY A 50 13.18 -4.28 -17.96
N ASP A 51 12.72 -4.12 -19.21
CA ASP A 51 13.40 -3.27 -20.20
C ASP A 51 13.55 -1.82 -19.70
N THR A 52 12.50 -1.30 -19.04
CA THR A 52 12.50 0.04 -18.44
C THR A 52 13.50 0.16 -17.30
N LEU A 53 13.71 -0.91 -16.54
CA LEU A 53 14.66 -0.96 -15.43
C LEU A 53 16.09 -1.29 -15.89
N GLY A 54 16.26 -1.69 -17.16
CA GLY A 54 17.54 -2.01 -17.79
C GLY A 54 18.05 -3.42 -17.49
N PHE A 55 17.19 -4.31 -17.01
CA PHE A 55 17.50 -5.73 -16.77
C PHE A 55 16.23 -6.59 -16.79
N PRO A 56 16.31 -7.86 -17.24
CA PRO A 56 15.15 -8.74 -17.23
C PRO A 56 14.71 -9.03 -15.80
N ILE A 57 13.43 -8.81 -15.52
CA ILE A 57 12.81 -9.13 -14.22
C ILE A 57 11.97 -10.37 -14.41
N ASN A 58 12.47 -11.48 -13.85
CA ASN A 58 11.74 -12.74 -13.78
C ASN A 58 10.99 -12.86 -12.43
N ALA A 59 10.46 -11.74 -11.93
CA ALA A 59 9.68 -11.73 -10.70
C ALA A 59 8.21 -12.03 -11.01
N SER A 60 7.54 -12.66 -10.06
CA SER A 60 6.10 -12.93 -10.17
C SER A 60 5.44 -13.00 -8.80
N TRP A 61 4.16 -12.69 -8.77
CA TRP A 61 3.30 -13.00 -7.64
C TRP A 61 2.55 -14.31 -7.89
N LEU A 62 2.29 -15.05 -6.82
CA LEU A 62 1.40 -16.20 -6.80
C LEU A 62 0.41 -16.02 -5.65
N TYR A 63 -0.85 -16.37 -5.89
CA TYR A 63 -1.85 -16.48 -4.83
C TYR A 63 -2.39 -17.89 -4.80
N THR A 64 -2.40 -18.50 -3.62
CA THR A 64 -2.91 -19.85 -3.42
C THR A 64 -3.99 -19.87 -2.35
N ILE A 65 -4.97 -20.74 -2.53
CA ILE A 65 -5.92 -21.09 -1.48
C ILE A 65 -5.84 -22.59 -1.27
N TYR A 66 -5.69 -22.95 0.00
CA TYR A 66 -5.65 -24.32 0.46
C TYR A 66 -6.72 -24.53 1.53
N GLN A 67 -7.47 -25.61 1.43
CA GLN A 67 -8.51 -26.00 2.36
C GLN A 67 -8.44 -27.50 2.59
N ASN A 68 -8.37 -27.87 3.87
CA ASN A 68 -8.55 -29.24 4.32
C ASN A 68 -9.69 -29.31 5.36
N ASP A 69 -9.84 -30.45 6.02
CA ASP A 69 -10.92 -30.68 7.00
C ASP A 69 -10.87 -29.77 8.24
N SER A 70 -9.75 -29.10 8.51
CA SER A 70 -9.54 -28.30 9.72
C SER A 70 -9.17 -26.83 9.46
N THR A 71 -8.67 -26.50 8.27
CA THR A 71 -8.04 -25.21 7.99
C THR A 71 -8.37 -24.72 6.59
N LEU A 72 -8.53 -23.40 6.49
CA LEU A 72 -8.52 -22.66 5.23
C LEU A 72 -7.35 -21.67 5.30
N GLN A 73 -6.48 -21.72 4.31
CA GLN A 73 -5.28 -20.92 4.20
C GLN A 73 -5.27 -20.19 2.85
N ALA A 74 -5.15 -18.87 2.89
CA ALA A 74 -4.96 -18.03 1.71
C ALA A 74 -3.60 -17.34 1.81
N THR A 75 -2.72 -17.59 0.85
CA THR A 75 -1.32 -17.17 0.95
C THR A 75 -0.89 -16.42 -0.31
N TRP A 76 -0.28 -15.24 -0.12
CA TRP A 76 0.44 -14.52 -1.16
C TRP A 76 1.88 -14.96 -1.17
N TRP A 77 2.40 -15.21 -2.35
CA TRP A 77 3.77 -15.62 -2.55
C TRP A 77 4.45 -14.72 -3.55
N TYR A 78 5.73 -14.47 -3.32
CA TYR A 78 6.58 -13.69 -4.21
C TYR A 78 7.76 -14.53 -4.66
N ASN A 79 7.94 -14.62 -5.97
CA ASN A 79 9.14 -15.20 -6.56
C ASN A 79 10.02 -14.06 -7.06
N THR A 80 11.28 -14.06 -6.63
CA THR A 80 12.26 -13.03 -6.98
C THR A 80 12.92 -13.26 -8.34
N GLY A 81 12.73 -14.42 -8.96
CA GLY A 81 13.46 -14.89 -10.13
C GLY A 81 14.91 -15.24 -9.81
N GLY A 82 15.21 -15.55 -8.54
CA GLY A 82 16.57 -15.77 -8.03
C GLY A 82 17.38 -14.50 -7.80
N ALA A 83 16.77 -13.32 -7.98
CA ALA A 83 17.40 -12.05 -7.68
C ALA A 83 17.35 -11.73 -6.17
N ASN A 84 18.41 -11.09 -5.67
CA ASN A 84 18.45 -10.52 -4.31
C ASN A 84 18.08 -9.04 -4.38
N TYR A 85 16.87 -8.70 -3.95
CA TYR A 85 16.33 -7.32 -3.99
C TYR A 85 16.59 -6.52 -2.71
N SER A 86 17.57 -6.93 -1.91
CA SER A 86 17.96 -6.23 -0.68
C SER A 86 19.45 -5.93 -0.72
N ASP A 87 19.81 -4.66 -0.88
CA ASP A 87 21.19 -4.16 -0.81
C ASP A 87 22.18 -4.86 -1.79
N SER A 88 21.68 -5.56 -2.80
CA SER A 88 22.53 -6.19 -3.80
C SER A 88 23.05 -5.15 -4.79
N ILE A 89 24.33 -5.28 -5.15
CA ILE A 89 24.94 -4.47 -6.21
C ILE A 89 24.35 -4.85 -7.57
N ASP A 90 23.97 -6.11 -7.73
CA ASP A 90 23.62 -6.66 -9.04
C ASP A 90 22.21 -6.24 -9.50
N THR A 91 21.26 -6.17 -8.58
CA THR A 91 19.85 -5.85 -8.89
C THR A 91 19.58 -4.35 -8.98
N ARG A 92 20.48 -3.52 -8.45
CA ARG A 92 20.41 -2.04 -8.47
C ARG A 92 19.12 -1.42 -7.92
N TYR A 93 18.24 -2.20 -7.29
CA TYR A 93 16.99 -1.74 -6.70
C TYR A 93 16.72 -2.51 -5.41
N ASP A 94 16.19 -1.79 -4.42
CA ASP A 94 15.50 -2.39 -3.30
C ASP A 94 14.00 -2.49 -3.63
N VAL A 95 13.28 -3.48 -3.09
CA VAL A 95 11.87 -3.70 -3.43
C VAL A 95 10.97 -3.62 -2.20
N CYS A 96 9.93 -2.80 -2.30
CA CYS A 96 8.77 -2.81 -1.40
C CYS A 96 7.57 -3.42 -2.13
N ALA A 97 6.67 -4.06 -1.39
CA ALA A 97 5.34 -4.40 -1.84
C ALA A 97 4.30 -3.69 -0.98
N ILE A 98 3.15 -3.34 -1.56
CA ILE A 98 2.03 -2.73 -0.85
C ILE A 98 0.78 -3.48 -1.23
N SER A 99 0.12 -4.07 -0.24
CA SER A 99 -1.20 -4.66 -0.41
C SER A 99 -2.27 -3.61 -0.17
N ILE A 100 -3.19 -3.44 -1.11
CA ILE A 100 -4.33 -2.54 -1.00
C ILE A 100 -5.59 -3.39 -0.81
N GLN A 101 -6.17 -3.34 0.37
CA GLN A 101 -7.28 -4.20 0.79
C GLN A 101 -8.63 -3.44 0.77
N ASN A 102 -9.71 -4.17 1.09
CA ASN A 102 -11.08 -3.65 1.14
C ASN A 102 -11.66 -3.15 -0.19
N VAL A 103 -11.30 -3.83 -1.29
CA VAL A 103 -11.98 -3.69 -2.57
C VAL A 103 -13.46 -4.05 -2.45
N THR A 104 -14.30 -3.31 -3.16
CA THR A 104 -15.77 -3.52 -3.16
C THR A 104 -16.15 -4.84 -3.84
N ALA A 105 -17.35 -5.34 -3.56
CA ALA A 105 -17.88 -6.53 -4.22
C ALA A 105 -17.97 -6.35 -5.76
N ASN A 106 -18.24 -5.13 -6.24
CA ASN A 106 -18.26 -4.84 -7.68
C ASN A 106 -16.86 -4.96 -8.31
N ALA A 107 -15.83 -4.44 -7.64
CA ALA A 107 -14.44 -4.58 -8.09
C ALA A 107 -13.99 -6.05 -8.05
N ASN A 108 -14.35 -6.80 -7.01
CA ASN A 108 -14.11 -8.25 -6.97
C ASN A 108 -14.79 -8.98 -8.12
N TYR A 109 -16.05 -8.64 -8.44
CA TYR A 109 -16.78 -9.21 -9.56
C TYR A 109 -16.14 -8.89 -10.91
N ALA A 110 -15.80 -7.62 -11.15
CA ALA A 110 -15.09 -7.20 -12.36
C ALA A 110 -13.72 -7.89 -12.48
N GLY A 111 -13.04 -8.07 -11.35
CA GLY A 111 -11.76 -8.73 -11.24
C GLY A 111 -11.77 -10.21 -11.63
N GLN A 112 -12.92 -10.88 -11.68
CA GLN A 112 -12.99 -12.29 -12.09
C GLN A 112 -12.53 -12.55 -13.53
N GLN A 113 -12.45 -11.49 -14.36
CA GLN A 113 -11.96 -11.55 -15.73
C GLN A 113 -10.64 -10.78 -15.92
N ASP A 114 -10.06 -10.24 -14.84
CA ASP A 114 -8.80 -9.50 -14.91
C ASP A 114 -7.63 -10.47 -15.16
N ASP A 115 -6.66 -10.01 -15.96
CA ASP A 115 -5.47 -10.75 -16.38
C ASP A 115 -4.27 -10.55 -15.43
N GLY A 116 -4.48 -9.81 -14.34
CA GLY A 116 -3.43 -9.43 -13.39
C GLY A 116 -3.04 -7.96 -13.51
N SER A 117 -3.41 -7.25 -14.58
CA SER A 117 -3.08 -5.83 -14.77
C SER A 117 -3.90 -4.86 -13.90
N CYS A 118 -4.90 -5.36 -13.17
CA CYS A 118 -5.90 -4.57 -12.43
C CYS A 118 -6.81 -3.67 -13.27
N SER A 119 -6.59 -3.54 -14.57
CA SER A 119 -7.28 -2.55 -15.39
C SER A 119 -8.75 -2.89 -15.61
N ALA A 120 -9.10 -4.19 -15.68
CA ALA A 120 -10.49 -4.61 -15.81
C ALA A 120 -11.23 -4.47 -14.47
N ALA A 121 -10.53 -4.72 -13.36
CA ALA A 121 -11.12 -4.70 -12.03
C ALA A 121 -11.27 -3.30 -11.43
N LEU A 122 -10.24 -2.46 -11.57
CA LEU A 122 -10.14 -1.15 -10.95
C LEU A 122 -10.30 0.00 -11.97
N GLY A 123 -10.27 -0.28 -13.27
CA GLY A 123 -10.27 0.75 -14.30
C GLY A 123 -8.91 1.44 -14.44
N THR A 124 -8.61 1.85 -15.67
CA THR A 124 -7.30 2.42 -16.03
C THR A 124 -7.00 3.74 -15.29
N GLU A 125 -8.01 4.55 -15.01
CA GLU A 125 -7.82 5.83 -14.30
C GLU A 125 -7.34 5.62 -12.86
N CYS A 126 -7.96 4.69 -12.12
CA CYS A 126 -7.54 4.36 -10.76
C CYS A 126 -6.16 3.69 -10.74
N VAL A 127 -5.91 2.74 -11.65
CA VAL A 127 -4.60 2.06 -11.76
C VAL A 127 -3.48 3.07 -12.02
N ASN A 128 -3.67 3.98 -12.99
CA ASN A 128 -2.67 5.00 -13.31
C ASN A 128 -2.47 5.97 -12.13
N ALA A 129 -3.55 6.45 -11.50
CA ALA A 129 -3.44 7.36 -10.37
C ALA A 129 -2.74 6.73 -9.15
N LEU A 130 -2.94 5.42 -8.91
CA LEU A 130 -2.21 4.69 -7.88
C LEU A 130 -0.72 4.56 -8.21
N ASN A 131 -0.38 4.16 -9.44
CA ASN A 131 1.02 4.07 -9.85
C ASN A 131 1.72 5.43 -9.77
N ASP A 132 1.08 6.50 -10.26
CA ASP A 132 1.62 7.86 -10.21
C ASP A 132 1.90 8.32 -8.77
N LEU A 133 0.94 8.09 -7.85
CA LEU A 133 1.12 8.42 -6.43
C LEU A 133 2.27 7.65 -5.81
N ILE A 134 2.37 6.35 -6.10
CA ILE A 134 3.40 5.47 -5.55
C ILE A 134 4.78 5.85 -6.09
N GLU A 135 4.90 6.09 -7.40
CA GLU A 135 6.16 6.51 -8.03
C GLU A 135 6.62 7.88 -7.55
N ASP A 136 5.71 8.87 -7.43
CA ASP A 136 6.04 10.20 -6.93
C ASP A 136 6.52 10.13 -5.46
N THR A 137 5.81 9.37 -4.63
CA THR A 137 6.18 9.15 -3.24
C THR A 137 7.54 8.45 -3.13
N ALA A 138 7.76 7.40 -3.93
CA ALA A 138 9.02 6.70 -3.99
C ALA A 138 10.17 7.63 -4.44
N GLY A 139 9.90 8.52 -5.41
CA GLY A 139 10.82 9.56 -5.86
C GLY A 139 11.17 10.54 -4.75
N HIS A 140 10.18 10.94 -3.95
CA HIS A 140 10.39 11.80 -2.79
C HIS A 140 11.22 11.11 -1.71
N ILE A 141 10.95 9.83 -1.40
CA ILE A 141 11.74 9.04 -0.45
C ILE A 141 13.20 8.91 -0.93
N ALA A 142 13.40 8.61 -2.21
CA ALA A 142 14.73 8.49 -2.81
C ALA A 142 15.50 9.82 -2.89
N GLY A 143 14.80 10.92 -3.18
CA GLY A 143 15.38 12.24 -3.40
C GLY A 143 15.56 13.08 -2.12
N ALA A 144 14.82 12.79 -1.06
CA ALA A 144 14.87 13.55 0.19
C ALA A 144 16.21 13.44 0.94
N GLY A 145 17.17 12.64 0.44
CA GLY A 145 18.47 12.47 1.04
C GLY A 145 18.31 12.04 2.49
N VAL A 146 17.61 10.92 2.70
CA VAL A 146 17.36 10.34 4.03
C VAL A 146 18.66 10.47 4.83
N PRO A 147 18.65 11.19 5.97
CA PRO A 147 19.86 11.59 6.66
C PRO A 147 20.77 10.40 6.83
N THR A 148 21.92 10.52 6.22
CA THR A 148 22.78 9.41 5.81
C THR A 148 23.52 8.74 6.97
N ALA A 149 22.96 8.69 8.19
CA ALA A 149 23.46 7.74 9.18
C ALA A 149 23.52 6.37 8.50
N ASP A 150 24.72 5.78 8.44
CA ASP A 150 25.04 4.56 7.69
C ASP A 150 23.81 3.67 7.63
N ILE A 151 23.29 3.45 6.42
CA ILE A 151 21.99 2.79 6.16
C ILE A 151 21.83 1.72 7.22
N ALA A 152 21.09 2.08 8.27
CA ALA A 152 20.88 1.15 9.32
C ALA A 152 20.05 0.03 8.69
N ASP A 153 20.20 -1.15 9.24
CA ASP A 153 19.60 -2.38 8.76
C ASP A 153 18.08 -2.32 8.50
N ASP A 154 17.42 -1.22 8.88
CA ASP A 154 16.01 -0.85 8.83
C ASP A 154 15.63 0.23 7.77
N ALA A 155 16.56 0.71 6.94
CA ALA A 155 16.27 1.81 6.02
C ALA A 155 15.20 1.46 4.96
N LEU A 156 15.23 0.23 4.43
CA LEU A 156 14.22 -0.25 3.50
C LEU A 156 12.85 -0.34 4.18
N GLU A 157 12.80 -0.85 5.41
CA GLU A 157 11.58 -0.94 6.20
C GLU A 157 10.98 0.45 6.49
N THR A 158 11.84 1.41 6.84
CA THR A 158 11.45 2.82 7.04
C THR A 158 10.89 3.41 5.74
N ALA A 159 11.54 3.15 4.60
CA ALA A 159 11.08 3.61 3.29
C ALA A 159 9.70 2.99 2.94
N CYS A 160 9.53 1.68 3.08
CA CYS A 160 8.25 1.01 2.80
C CYS A 160 7.14 1.50 3.74
N THR A 161 7.44 1.74 5.02
CA THR A 161 6.48 2.29 6.00
C THR A 161 6.07 3.73 5.64
N GLN A 162 7.02 4.56 5.21
CA GLN A 162 6.72 5.92 4.75
C GLN A 162 5.88 5.91 3.47
N LEU A 163 6.16 4.98 2.56
CA LEU A 163 5.39 4.78 1.34
C LEU A 163 3.95 4.37 1.67
N GLU A 164 3.75 3.35 2.50
CA GLU A 164 2.43 2.90 2.99
C GLU A 164 1.62 4.06 3.56
N ARG A 165 2.21 4.80 4.50
CA ARG A 165 1.56 5.93 5.16
C ARG A 165 1.12 6.99 4.16
N THR A 166 1.98 7.35 3.21
CA THR A 166 1.67 8.38 2.21
C THR A 166 0.58 7.94 1.25
N VAL A 167 0.64 6.70 0.75
CA VAL A 167 -0.42 6.15 -0.11
C VAL A 167 -1.76 6.09 0.62
N ARG A 168 -1.76 5.80 1.92
CA ARG A 168 -2.98 5.79 2.75
C ARG A 168 -3.55 7.19 2.93
N GLU A 169 -2.70 8.18 3.21
CA GLU A 169 -3.10 9.57 3.45
C GLU A 169 -3.54 10.28 2.15
N GLN A 170 -2.95 9.93 1.02
CA GLN A 170 -3.16 10.59 -0.28
C GLN A 170 -3.87 9.69 -1.30
N PHE A 171 -4.65 8.71 -0.81
CA PHE A 171 -5.31 7.72 -1.66
C PHE A 171 -6.12 8.38 -2.81
N PRO A 172 -5.93 7.98 -4.08
CA PRO A 172 -6.51 8.67 -5.22
C PRO A 172 -8.03 8.73 -5.17
N SER A 173 -8.59 9.86 -5.61
CA SER A 173 -10.03 10.07 -5.60
C SER A 173 -10.76 9.21 -6.63
N GLU A 174 -10.08 8.91 -7.72
CA GLU A 174 -10.44 8.05 -8.84
C GLU A 174 -10.72 6.61 -8.38
N CYS A 175 -10.11 6.21 -7.27
CA CYS A 175 -10.27 4.87 -6.70
C CYS A 175 -11.37 4.79 -5.64
N LYS A 176 -11.95 5.90 -5.17
CA LYS A 176 -12.80 5.89 -3.97
C LYS A 176 -14.04 5.01 -4.08
N ASP A 177 -14.65 4.91 -5.25
CA ASP A 177 -15.87 4.10 -5.43
C ASP A 177 -15.56 2.58 -5.52
N LEU A 178 -14.29 2.23 -5.68
CA LEU A 178 -13.82 0.84 -5.81
C LEU A 178 -13.41 0.24 -4.47
N TYR A 179 -13.27 1.06 -3.43
CA TYR A 179 -12.86 0.67 -2.08
C TYR A 179 -13.86 1.16 -1.04
N GLN A 180 -14.21 0.34 -0.05
CA GLN A 180 -15.10 0.80 1.03
C GLN A 180 -14.38 1.80 1.94
N THR A 181 -13.22 1.40 2.41
CA THR A 181 -12.23 2.19 3.16
C THR A 181 -10.89 1.55 2.83
N PRO A 182 -10.02 2.22 2.05
CA PRO A 182 -8.76 1.60 1.64
C PRO A 182 -7.95 1.29 2.89
N ASP A 183 -7.65 0.01 3.09
CA ASP A 183 -6.70 -0.43 4.09
C ASP A 183 -5.43 -0.85 3.37
N ILE A 184 -4.31 -0.31 3.80
CA ILE A 184 -3.04 -0.38 3.06
C ILE A 184 -2.04 -1.03 3.97
N LEU A 185 -1.41 -2.10 3.50
CA LEU A 185 -0.38 -2.83 4.23
C LEU A 185 0.93 -2.78 3.44
N GLY A 186 1.94 -2.09 3.98
CA GLY A 186 3.29 -2.04 3.44
C GLY A 186 4.10 -3.27 3.85
N ILE A 187 4.88 -3.78 2.92
CA ILE A 187 5.60 -5.05 3.02
C ILE A 187 7.01 -4.82 2.46
N ALA A 188 8.04 -4.86 3.30
CA ALA A 188 9.43 -4.80 2.83
C ALA A 188 9.87 -6.18 2.30
N LEU A 189 10.23 -6.27 1.02
CA LEU A 189 10.69 -7.51 0.41
C LEU A 189 12.22 -7.61 0.55
N SER A 190 12.70 -7.95 1.75
CA SER A 190 14.12 -8.26 1.96
C SER A 190 14.35 -9.77 1.86
N THR A 191 15.32 -10.17 1.03
CA THR A 191 15.84 -11.55 0.98
C THR A 191 17.02 -11.76 1.95
N SER A 192 17.39 -10.75 2.75
CA SER A 192 18.50 -10.89 3.69
C SER A 192 18.09 -11.80 4.84
N ASN A 193 18.79 -12.92 4.97
CA ASN A 193 18.65 -13.92 6.01
C ASN A 193 19.17 -13.36 7.35
N LYS A 194 18.51 -12.32 7.87
CA LYS A 194 18.78 -11.82 9.22
C LYS A 194 18.00 -12.67 10.19
N SER A 195 18.75 -13.41 11.00
CA SER A 195 18.22 -14.25 12.07
C SER A 195 17.20 -13.49 12.91
N SER A 196 16.07 -14.15 13.12
CA SER A 196 14.78 -13.75 13.68
C SER A 196 14.71 -13.04 15.06
N SER A 197 15.75 -12.42 15.61
CA SER A 197 15.72 -11.98 17.02
C SER A 197 15.27 -10.55 17.32
N ASP A 198 15.31 -9.60 16.37
CA ASP A 198 15.32 -8.17 16.74
C ASP A 198 14.06 -7.35 16.37
N CYS A 199 13.00 -7.97 15.83
CA CYS A 199 11.74 -7.26 15.57
C CYS A 199 10.83 -7.27 16.82
N VAL A 200 11.21 -6.50 17.82
CA VAL A 200 10.43 -6.31 19.05
C VAL A 200 9.33 -5.26 18.79
N SER A 201 8.11 -5.75 18.58
CA SER A 201 6.82 -5.03 18.63
C SER A 201 6.52 -4.03 17.50
N GLY A 202 5.75 -4.46 16.49
CA GLY A 202 4.99 -3.54 15.65
C GLY A 202 4.75 -4.01 14.21
N CYS A 203 5.62 -4.85 13.67
CA CYS A 203 5.51 -5.32 12.29
C CYS A 203 4.86 -6.70 12.25
N PRO A 204 3.77 -6.92 11.47
CA PRO A 204 3.40 -8.26 11.06
C PRO A 204 4.46 -8.76 10.06
N ASN A 205 5.52 -9.37 10.60
CA ASN A 205 6.44 -10.32 9.99
C ASN A 205 6.51 -10.36 8.45
N ILE A 206 7.57 -9.80 7.86
CA ILE A 206 8.24 -10.46 6.73
C ILE A 206 9.61 -10.89 7.24
N GLN A 207 9.58 -11.96 8.05
CA GLN A 207 10.75 -12.81 8.17
C GLN A 207 10.75 -13.69 6.92
N VAL A 208 11.91 -13.88 6.29
CA VAL A 208 12.17 -15.00 5.36
C VAL A 208 12.20 -16.35 6.12
N ASP A 209 11.39 -16.47 7.18
CA ASP A 209 10.94 -17.72 7.80
C ASP A 209 9.66 -18.24 7.10
N GLY A 210 9.21 -17.55 6.05
CA GLY A 210 8.22 -18.08 5.13
C GLY A 210 8.75 -19.36 4.48
N CYS A 211 8.08 -20.49 4.75
CA CYS A 211 8.43 -21.73 4.07
C CYS A 211 8.24 -21.53 2.56
N PRO A 212 9.21 -21.95 1.72
CA PRO A 212 9.05 -21.86 0.28
C PRO A 212 8.03 -22.88 -0.24
N ILE A 213 7.27 -22.47 -1.26
CA ILE A 213 6.53 -23.39 -2.12
C ILE A 213 7.26 -23.52 -3.45
N PHE A 214 7.28 -24.73 -3.98
CA PHE A 214 7.98 -25.04 -5.22
C PHE A 214 7.00 -25.36 -6.35
N PRO A 215 7.38 -25.05 -7.61
CA PRO A 215 6.68 -25.55 -8.78
C PRO A 215 6.59 -27.07 -8.78
N GLU A 216 5.58 -27.60 -9.49
CA GLU A 216 5.41 -29.04 -9.66
C GLU A 216 6.67 -29.68 -10.29
N GLY A 217 7.09 -30.82 -9.76
CA GLY A 217 8.23 -31.60 -10.28
C GLY A 217 9.60 -31.27 -9.68
N VAL A 218 9.71 -30.28 -8.78
CA VAL A 218 10.96 -30.00 -8.05
C VAL A 218 11.08 -30.92 -6.84
N ASN A 219 12.15 -31.74 -6.78
CA ASN A 219 12.32 -32.76 -5.76
C ASN A 219 13.10 -32.22 -4.54
N ARG A 220 12.38 -31.93 -3.44
CA ARG A 220 12.89 -31.34 -2.19
C ARG A 220 14.15 -31.98 -1.61
N ASN A 221 14.28 -33.30 -1.71
CA ASN A 221 15.27 -34.05 -0.94
C ASN A 221 16.70 -33.94 -1.47
N ASN A 222 16.90 -33.43 -2.69
CA ASN A 222 18.23 -33.36 -3.31
C ASN A 222 18.78 -31.93 -3.45
N ASP A 223 17.93 -30.89 -3.38
CA ASP A 223 18.34 -29.51 -3.69
C ASP A 223 18.55 -28.61 -2.46
N LEU A 224 18.06 -28.98 -1.27
CA LEU A 224 18.33 -28.20 -0.05
C LEU A 224 19.83 -28.20 0.34
N ASP A 225 20.57 -29.25 -0.02
CA ASP A 225 22.02 -29.34 0.20
C ASP A 225 22.84 -28.70 -0.95
N GLY A 226 22.21 -28.33 -2.06
CA GLY A 226 22.86 -27.88 -3.31
C GLY A 226 23.28 -26.40 -3.34
N GLY A 227 22.97 -25.63 -2.29
CA GLY A 227 23.24 -24.19 -2.23
C GLY A 227 22.13 -23.32 -2.85
N LEU A 228 21.98 -22.10 -2.33
CA LEU A 228 20.91 -21.15 -2.65
C LEU A 228 20.81 -20.71 -4.13
N SER A 229 21.67 -21.21 -5.02
CA SER A 229 21.75 -20.78 -6.43
C SER A 229 20.66 -21.38 -7.34
N ASN A 230 19.90 -22.39 -6.90
CA ASN A 230 18.84 -23.03 -7.71
C ASN A 230 17.41 -22.59 -7.33
N PHE A 231 17.24 -21.59 -6.44
CA PHE A 231 15.92 -21.13 -5.99
C PHE A 231 15.29 -20.07 -6.91
N THR A 232 15.68 -20.01 -8.19
CA THR A 232 15.08 -19.06 -9.16
C THR A 232 13.57 -19.24 -9.29
N ASP A 233 13.09 -20.44 -9.00
CA ASP A 233 11.69 -20.80 -9.20
C ASP A 233 10.92 -20.89 -7.87
N ALA A 234 11.58 -20.63 -6.74
CA ALA A 234 10.96 -20.71 -5.42
C ALA A 234 10.10 -19.48 -5.11
N PHE A 235 8.94 -19.74 -4.54
CA PHE A 235 8.00 -18.71 -4.10
C PHE A 235 8.06 -18.59 -2.57
N TRP A 236 8.24 -17.37 -2.08
CA TRP A 236 8.32 -17.08 -0.65
C TRP A 236 6.99 -16.51 -0.16
N SER A 237 6.46 -17.05 0.94
CA SER A 237 5.21 -16.55 1.50
C SER A 237 5.39 -15.14 2.05
N VAL A 238 4.58 -14.20 1.57
CA VAL A 238 4.60 -12.78 1.96
C VAL A 238 3.51 -12.46 2.98
N TYR A 239 2.34 -13.09 2.85
CA TYR A 239 1.23 -12.93 3.77
C TYR A 239 0.37 -14.18 3.77
N MET A 240 -0.18 -14.50 4.93
CA MET A 240 -0.98 -15.69 5.14
C MET A 240 -2.20 -15.36 6.01
N GLY A 241 -3.39 -15.61 5.48
CA GLY A 241 -4.62 -15.64 6.25
C GLY A 241 -5.00 -17.07 6.57
N VAL A 242 -5.14 -17.41 7.85
CA VAL A 242 -5.64 -18.72 8.29
C VAL A 242 -6.98 -18.53 8.98
N VAL A 243 -7.99 -19.25 8.50
CA VAL A 243 -9.31 -19.32 9.11
C VAL A 243 -9.54 -20.74 9.63
N PRO A 244 -9.87 -20.90 10.93
CA PRO A 244 -10.15 -22.21 11.48
C PRO A 244 -11.46 -22.77 10.94
N GLY A 245 -11.41 -24.02 10.47
CA GLY A 245 -12.55 -24.79 10.00
C GLY A 245 -12.84 -24.66 8.49
N PRO A 246 -13.39 -25.71 7.87
CA PRO A 246 -13.74 -25.73 6.46
C PRO A 246 -15.07 -25.02 6.24
N ASN A 247 -15.08 -23.69 6.38
CA ASN A 247 -16.22 -22.91 5.94
C ASN A 247 -16.15 -22.76 4.43
N SER A 248 -17.09 -23.41 3.74
CA SER A 248 -17.25 -23.29 2.30
C SER A 248 -17.45 -21.85 1.81
N THR A 249 -18.09 -21.01 2.63
CA THR A 249 -18.36 -19.61 2.29
C THR A 249 -17.05 -18.84 2.25
N ASP A 250 -16.20 -19.02 3.26
CA ASP A 250 -14.91 -18.34 3.32
C ASP A 250 -14.02 -18.80 2.16
N TYR A 251 -14.02 -20.10 1.83
CA TYR A 251 -13.29 -20.61 0.68
C TYR A 251 -13.75 -19.96 -0.64
N ASP A 252 -15.07 -19.89 -0.86
CA ASP A 252 -15.62 -19.26 -2.04
C ASP A 252 -15.27 -17.75 -2.07
N ASP A 253 -15.34 -17.06 -0.91
CA ASP A 253 -14.98 -15.66 -0.76
C ASP A 253 -13.50 -15.41 -1.06
N TYR A 254 -12.57 -16.19 -0.51
CA TYR A 254 -11.14 -16.02 -0.77
C TYR A 254 -10.78 -16.24 -2.24
N ASN A 255 -11.45 -17.15 -2.94
CA ASN A 255 -11.26 -17.40 -4.37
C ASN A 255 -11.73 -16.22 -5.23
N HIS A 256 -12.72 -15.52 -4.73
CA HIS A 256 -13.39 -14.41 -5.37
C HIS A 256 -12.76 -13.05 -5.05
N ILE A 257 -12.02 -12.96 -3.96
CA ILE A 257 -11.40 -11.72 -3.53
C ILE A 257 -10.21 -11.37 -4.44
N LEU A 258 -10.26 -10.16 -4.96
CA LEU A 258 -9.18 -9.49 -5.66
C LEU A 258 -8.26 -8.82 -4.64
N ARG A 259 -6.95 -8.98 -4.79
CA ARG A 259 -5.93 -8.33 -3.95
C ARG A 259 -4.95 -7.54 -4.81
N PRO A 260 -5.19 -6.24 -5.01
CA PRO A 260 -4.23 -5.35 -5.63
C PRO A 260 -2.93 -5.27 -4.81
N MET A 261 -1.81 -5.55 -5.46
CA MET A 261 -0.46 -5.55 -4.92
C MET A 261 0.40 -4.61 -5.75
N ALA A 262 0.85 -3.50 -5.17
CA ALA A 262 1.82 -2.62 -5.82
C ALA A 262 3.23 -3.05 -5.45
N THR A 263 4.05 -3.40 -6.43
CA THR A 263 5.47 -3.70 -6.24
C THR A 263 6.29 -2.49 -6.66
N VAL A 264 7.16 -2.03 -5.78
CA VAL A 264 7.82 -0.73 -5.88
C VAL A 264 9.33 -0.93 -5.81
N PHE A 265 10.00 -0.55 -6.89
CA PHE A 265 11.43 -0.65 -7.05
C PHE A 265 12.04 0.70 -6.70
N LEU A 266 12.75 0.74 -5.58
CA LEU A 266 13.44 1.91 -5.05
C LEU A 266 14.91 1.84 -5.44
N PRO A 267 15.56 2.96 -5.79
CA PRO A 267 17.00 2.97 -5.92
C PRO A 267 17.65 2.64 -4.55
N PRO A 268 18.76 1.87 -4.54
CA PRO A 268 19.46 1.49 -3.34
C PRO A 268 19.93 2.73 -2.60
N GLN A 269 19.69 2.79 -1.30
CA GLN A 269 20.00 3.98 -0.47
C GLN A 269 21.50 4.16 -0.16
N SER A 270 22.39 3.48 -0.89
CA SER A 270 23.82 3.44 -0.59
C SER A 270 24.54 4.74 -0.93
N ARG A 271 25.25 5.30 0.06
CA ARG A 271 26.07 6.52 -0.06
C ARG A 271 27.08 6.48 -1.21
N GLU A 272 27.53 5.28 -1.60
CA GLU A 272 28.52 5.12 -2.65
C GLU A 272 27.91 5.09 -4.07
N ARG A 273 26.58 5.02 -4.18
CA ARG A 273 25.90 4.93 -5.48
C ARG A 273 25.34 6.29 -5.86
N THR A 274 25.75 6.77 -7.04
CA THR A 274 25.14 7.97 -7.64
C THR A 274 23.76 7.54 -8.14
N ASN A 275 22.70 7.91 -7.43
CA ASN A 275 21.32 7.54 -7.75
C ASN A 275 20.87 8.15 -9.08
N THR A 276 21.10 7.44 -10.19
CA THR A 276 20.56 7.80 -11.51
C THR A 276 19.31 7.01 -11.88
N LEU A 277 18.86 6.12 -11.00
CA LEU A 277 17.71 5.26 -11.24
C LEU A 277 16.45 5.92 -10.69
N ASN A 278 15.45 6.05 -11.55
CA ASN A 278 14.14 6.53 -11.13
C ASN A 278 13.38 5.37 -10.49
N PRO A 279 12.72 5.58 -9.35
CA PRO A 279 11.86 4.57 -8.78
C PRO A 279 10.71 4.24 -9.74
N ARG A 280 10.22 3.02 -9.64
CA ARG A 280 9.12 2.51 -10.47
C ARG A 280 8.16 1.68 -9.66
N SER A 281 6.91 1.65 -10.07
CA SER A 281 5.92 0.77 -9.47
C SER A 281 5.13 -0.01 -10.51
N HIS A 282 4.69 -1.19 -10.12
CA HIS A 282 3.80 -2.02 -10.91
C HIS A 282 2.68 -2.56 -10.03
N LEU A 283 1.43 -2.31 -10.42
CA LEU A 283 0.25 -2.82 -9.73
C LEU A 283 -0.19 -4.14 -10.36
N THR A 284 -0.27 -5.19 -9.54
CA THR A 284 -0.72 -6.53 -9.93
C THR A 284 -1.95 -6.93 -9.14
N CYS A 285 -2.98 -7.44 -9.82
CA CYS A 285 -4.21 -7.89 -9.17
C CYS A 285 -4.19 -9.40 -8.95
N LEU A 286 -3.98 -9.79 -7.69
CA LEU A 286 -3.92 -11.20 -7.33
C LEU A 286 -5.31 -11.77 -7.10
N ARG A 287 -5.56 -12.94 -7.66
CA ARG A 287 -6.74 -13.78 -7.44
C ARG A 287 -6.43 -15.21 -7.88
N THR A 288 -7.33 -16.13 -7.59
CA THR A 288 -7.22 -17.47 -8.14
C THR A 288 -7.82 -17.51 -9.54
N THR A 289 -7.14 -18.19 -10.45
CA THR A 289 -7.55 -18.34 -11.85
C THR A 289 -7.66 -19.80 -12.26
N MET A 290 -7.08 -20.70 -11.47
CA MET A 290 -7.03 -22.14 -11.71
C MET A 290 -7.52 -22.89 -10.48
N ASN A 291 -8.35 -23.91 -10.69
CA ASN A 291 -8.79 -24.83 -9.66
C ASN A 291 -8.18 -26.20 -9.93
N ASN A 292 -7.57 -26.81 -8.92
CA ASN A 292 -7.01 -28.15 -9.05
C ASN A 292 -8.09 -29.23 -9.12
N PRO A 293 -7.85 -30.35 -9.83
CA PRO A 293 -8.81 -31.45 -9.91
C PRO A 293 -9.17 -31.98 -8.52
N GLY A 294 -10.47 -32.14 -8.25
CA GLY A 294 -10.98 -32.57 -6.94
C GLY A 294 -11.21 -31.44 -5.94
N SER A 295 -10.70 -30.23 -6.21
CA SER A 295 -11.08 -29.03 -5.47
C SER A 295 -12.55 -28.69 -5.68
N ARG A 296 -13.12 -28.05 -4.67
CA ARG A 296 -14.46 -27.46 -4.78
C ARG A 296 -14.47 -26.44 -5.93
N THR A 297 -15.41 -26.62 -6.86
CA THR A 297 -15.73 -25.61 -7.87
C THR A 297 -16.44 -24.45 -7.19
N VAL A 298 -15.80 -23.29 -7.17
CA VAL A 298 -16.37 -22.07 -6.61
C VAL A 298 -17.59 -21.69 -7.45
N ALA A 299 -18.71 -21.44 -6.78
CA ALA A 299 -19.91 -20.97 -7.48
C ALA A 299 -19.60 -19.61 -8.13
N ALA A 300 -19.95 -19.42 -9.40
CA ALA A 300 -19.74 -18.14 -10.04
C ALA A 300 -20.39 -17.01 -9.23
N MET A 301 -19.67 -15.90 -9.04
CA MET A 301 -20.25 -14.73 -8.40
C MET A 301 -21.54 -14.31 -9.11
N VAL A 302 -22.55 -13.95 -8.32
CA VAL A 302 -23.76 -13.32 -8.86
C VAL A 302 -23.36 -11.95 -9.38
N SER A 303 -23.68 -11.68 -10.65
CA SER A 303 -23.50 -10.34 -11.21
C SER A 303 -24.13 -9.33 -10.25
N PRO A 304 -23.40 -8.31 -9.79
CA PRO A 304 -24.00 -7.27 -9.00
C PRO A 304 -25.17 -6.70 -9.80
N PRO A 305 -26.27 -6.29 -9.14
CA PRO A 305 -27.31 -5.55 -9.82
C PRO A 305 -26.61 -4.40 -10.55
N PRO A 306 -26.98 -4.12 -11.81
CA PRO A 306 -26.35 -3.05 -12.57
C PRO A 306 -26.32 -1.84 -11.65
N VAL A 307 -25.11 -1.36 -11.32
CA VAL A 307 -24.96 -0.16 -10.51
C VAL A 307 -25.80 0.86 -11.24
N ALA A 308 -26.92 1.25 -10.62
CA ALA A 308 -27.83 2.20 -11.23
C ALA A 308 -26.93 3.39 -11.50
N SER A 309 -26.53 3.55 -12.76
CA SER A 309 -25.49 4.49 -13.17
C SER A 309 -25.95 5.77 -12.52
N SER A 310 -25.20 6.25 -11.53
CA SER A 310 -25.64 7.37 -10.72
C SER A 310 -25.96 8.43 -11.74
N ASP A 311 -27.27 8.64 -11.96
CA ASP A 311 -27.74 9.40 -13.12
C ASP A 311 -27.03 10.71 -12.97
N SER A 312 -25.99 10.93 -13.80
CA SER A 312 -25.14 12.10 -13.71
C SER A 312 -26.12 13.24 -13.75
N LEU A 313 -26.33 13.92 -12.61
CA LEU A 313 -27.58 14.62 -12.31
C LEU A 313 -28.02 15.27 -13.61
N SER A 314 -29.10 14.75 -14.21
CA SER A 314 -29.52 15.12 -15.56
C SER A 314 -29.31 16.62 -15.69
N GLY A 315 -28.74 17.13 -16.78
CA GLY A 315 -28.40 18.55 -16.87
C GLY A 315 -29.54 19.48 -16.41
N GLY A 316 -30.80 19.01 -16.50
CA GLY A 316 -31.98 19.63 -15.87
C GLY A 316 -32.00 19.72 -14.33
N ALA A 317 -31.56 18.71 -13.57
CA ALA A 317 -31.44 18.75 -12.12
C ALA A 317 -30.35 19.73 -11.65
N ILE A 318 -29.19 19.75 -12.31
CA ILE A 318 -28.15 20.76 -12.05
C ILE A 318 -28.70 22.17 -12.36
N ALA A 319 -29.36 22.35 -13.51
CA ALA A 319 -29.99 23.62 -13.85
C ALA A 319 -31.07 24.05 -12.83
N GLY A 320 -31.86 23.11 -12.31
CA GLY A 320 -32.90 23.36 -11.32
C GLY A 320 -32.34 23.92 -10.00
N ILE A 321 -31.24 23.35 -9.51
CA ILE A 321 -30.58 23.82 -8.27
C ILE A 321 -30.05 25.24 -8.45
N VAL A 322 -29.40 25.53 -9.57
CA VAL A 322 -28.84 26.87 -9.85
C VAL A 322 -29.96 27.92 -9.91
N VAL A 323 -31.07 27.64 -10.59
CA VAL A 323 -32.21 28.56 -10.67
C VAL A 323 -32.85 28.78 -9.29
N GLY A 324 -32.96 27.73 -8.47
CA GLY A 324 -33.47 27.82 -7.10
C GLY A 324 -32.64 28.75 -6.19
N ILE A 325 -31.31 28.66 -6.26
CA ILE A 325 -30.40 29.51 -5.49
C ILE A 325 -30.50 30.97 -5.95
N VAL A 326 -30.55 31.23 -7.25
CA VAL A 326 -30.69 32.59 -7.79
C VAL A 326 -32.02 33.19 -7.33
N ALA A 327 -33.13 32.46 -7.43
CA ALA A 327 -34.44 32.95 -7.00
C ALA A 327 -34.48 33.30 -5.51
N THR A 328 -33.94 32.43 -4.65
CA THR A 328 -33.89 32.66 -3.19
C THR A 328 -33.01 33.85 -2.82
N LEU A 329 -31.83 34.01 -3.43
CA LEU A 329 -30.97 35.17 -3.22
C LEU A 329 -31.65 36.48 -3.65
N THR A 330 -32.41 36.46 -4.75
CA THR A 330 -33.12 37.65 -5.25
C THR A 330 -34.25 38.07 -4.30
N VAL A 331 -34.99 37.11 -3.75
CA VAL A 331 -36.05 37.37 -2.75
C VAL A 331 -35.44 37.86 -1.43
N ALA A 332 -34.34 37.27 -0.97
CA ALA A 332 -33.66 37.69 0.25
C ALA A 332 -33.11 39.13 0.13
N ALA A 333 -32.46 39.45 -0.99
CA ALA A 333 -31.93 40.79 -1.24
C ALA A 333 -33.03 41.86 -1.33
N SER A 334 -34.15 41.56 -2.00
CA SER A 334 -35.29 42.47 -2.11
C SER A 334 -36.01 42.67 -0.76
N ALA A 335 -36.17 41.61 0.04
CA ALA A 335 -36.72 41.71 1.39
C ALA A 335 -35.82 42.55 2.31
N LEU A 336 -34.50 42.33 2.27
CA LEU A 336 -33.53 43.09 3.04
C LEU A 336 -33.55 44.58 2.62
N TRP A 337 -33.56 44.86 1.32
CA TRP A 337 -33.64 46.22 0.80
C TRP A 337 -34.93 46.93 1.23
N TRP A 338 -36.08 46.23 1.16
CA TRP A 338 -37.36 46.77 1.62
C TRP A 338 -37.35 47.09 3.12
N PHE A 339 -36.78 46.20 3.94
CA PHE A 339 -36.66 46.39 5.38
C PHE A 339 -35.77 47.59 5.73
N LEU A 340 -34.63 47.74 5.04
CA LEU A 340 -33.73 48.89 5.21
C LEU A 340 -34.40 50.20 4.77
N ARG A 341 -35.19 50.18 3.69
CA ARG A 341 -35.95 51.36 3.23
C ARG A 341 -37.01 51.79 4.24
N ARG A 342 -37.69 50.84 4.89
CA ARG A 342 -38.68 51.14 5.93
C ARG A 342 -38.05 51.80 7.16
N ARG A 343 -36.87 51.31 7.60
CA ARG A 343 -36.12 51.92 8.71
C ARG A 343 -35.67 53.36 8.43
N ARG A 344 -35.26 53.66 7.19
CA ARG A 344 -34.86 55.04 6.83
C ARG A 344 -36.02 56.04 6.95
N LYS A 345 -37.27 55.64 6.65
CA LYS A 345 -38.43 56.53 6.80
C LYS A 345 -38.79 56.83 8.25
N GLN A 346 -38.56 55.88 9.17
CA GLN A 346 -38.84 56.09 10.59
C GLN A 346 -37.87 57.10 11.23
N ARG A 347 -36.61 57.14 10.77
CA ARG A 347 -35.61 58.10 11.29
C ARG A 347 -35.92 59.56 10.93
N LEU A 348 -36.70 59.83 9.89
CA LEU A 348 -37.08 61.19 9.51
C LEU A 348 -38.20 61.77 10.38
N LEU A 349 -39.04 60.93 11.01
CA LEU A 349 -40.10 61.40 11.91
C LEU A 349 -39.59 61.70 13.33
N SER A 350 -38.44 61.14 13.72
CA SER A 350 -37.80 61.42 15.01
C SER A 350 -37.03 62.74 15.05
N LEU A 351 -36.91 63.48 13.94
CA LEU A 351 -36.23 64.78 13.87
C LEU A 351 -37.20 65.98 13.94
N THR A 352 -38.52 65.75 14.04
CA THR A 352 -39.54 66.82 14.13
C THR A 352 -40.19 66.93 15.53
N SER A 353 -39.90 66.02 16.45
CA SER A 353 -40.36 66.14 17.83
C SER A 353 -39.27 66.73 18.72
N GLU A 354 -39.57 67.94 19.19
CA GLU A 354 -39.15 68.46 20.50
C GLU A 354 -37.77 69.12 20.61
N SER A 355 -37.76 70.39 20.18
CA SER A 355 -37.08 71.44 20.93
C SER A 355 -37.62 71.51 22.35
N SER A 356 -36.83 71.13 23.35
CA SER A 356 -37.04 71.57 24.73
C SER A 356 -35.68 71.73 25.43
N PRO A 357 -35.52 72.76 26.28
CA PRO A 357 -34.22 73.29 26.67
C PRO A 357 -33.55 72.47 27.76
N MET A 358 -32.24 72.27 27.61
CA MET A 358 -31.35 71.70 28.62
C MET A 358 -31.34 72.53 29.90
N PRO A 359 -31.36 71.89 31.09
CA PRO A 359 -30.71 72.38 32.27
C PRO A 359 -29.34 71.71 32.46
N GLU A 360 -28.40 72.52 32.93
CA GLU A 360 -27.03 72.21 33.31
C GLU A 360 -26.92 71.23 34.51
N ALA A 361 -25.92 70.35 34.40
CA ALA A 361 -24.98 69.94 35.45
C ALA A 361 -25.51 69.12 36.65
N PRO A 362 -24.64 68.68 37.58
CA PRO A 362 -23.57 67.69 37.40
C PRO A 362 -23.64 66.60 38.49
N GLY A 363 -22.80 65.56 38.39
CA GLY A 363 -22.31 64.89 39.60
C GLY A 363 -22.49 63.37 39.68
N ASP A 364 -21.37 62.77 40.07
CA ASP A 364 -21.23 61.64 40.99
C ASP A 364 -21.66 60.24 40.57
N ALA A 365 -20.63 59.40 40.45
CA ALA A 365 -20.69 57.96 40.65
C ALA A 365 -21.29 57.64 42.05
N PRO A 366 -21.88 56.44 42.25
CA PRO A 366 -21.04 55.36 42.74
C PRO A 366 -21.44 53.94 42.31
N ARG A 367 -20.50 53.05 42.65
CA ARG A 367 -20.50 51.58 42.69
C ARG A 367 -21.77 50.93 43.28
N GLY A 368 -21.98 49.68 42.88
CA GLY A 368 -22.83 48.68 43.55
C GLY A 368 -23.03 47.49 42.60
N GLU A 369 -22.17 46.47 42.68
CA GLU A 369 -22.44 45.18 43.35
C GLU A 369 -23.56 44.36 42.69
N LEU A 370 -23.19 43.20 42.13
CA LEU A 370 -23.86 41.95 42.50
C LEU A 370 -23.01 40.75 42.13
N ASP A 371 -22.62 40.07 43.21
CA ASP A 371 -22.06 38.75 43.29
C ASP A 371 -22.93 37.68 42.62
N SER A 372 -22.28 36.55 42.39
CA SER A 372 -22.66 35.25 42.95
C SER A 372 -22.78 34.13 41.92
N ASP A 373 -21.86 33.18 42.11
CA ASP A 373 -22.14 31.75 42.16
C ASP A 373 -22.52 31.03 40.87
N ALA A 374 -21.49 30.52 40.19
CA ALA A 374 -21.53 29.17 39.63
C ALA A 374 -20.13 28.55 39.61
N GLU A 375 -19.66 28.26 40.83
CA GLU A 375 -18.61 27.28 41.08
C GLU A 375 -19.08 25.88 40.63
N LYS A 376 -18.40 25.25 39.67
CA LYS A 376 -18.15 23.81 39.75
C LYS A 376 -16.97 23.31 38.90
N LYS A 377 -15.85 23.18 39.62
CA LYS A 377 -14.90 22.04 39.68
C LYS A 377 -14.34 21.41 38.40
N ARG A 378 -13.00 21.42 38.42
CA ARG A 378 -12.02 20.37 38.04
C ARG A 378 -11.82 20.21 36.53
N GLN A 379 -10.62 20.38 36.00
CA GLN A 379 -9.42 19.64 36.40
C GLN A 379 -8.13 20.39 35.98
N GLU A 380 -7.38 20.82 36.99
CA GLU A 380 -5.94 21.08 37.00
C GLU A 380 -5.19 19.76 36.66
N LEU A 381 -3.96 19.64 36.14
CA LEU A 381 -2.76 20.45 36.06
C LEU A 381 -1.78 19.69 35.11
N SER A 382 -1.17 20.37 34.13
CA SER A 382 0.26 20.25 33.78
C SER A 382 0.59 20.99 32.48
N PRO A 383 1.50 21.98 32.53
CA PRO A 383 2.42 22.26 31.44
C PRO A 383 3.83 21.90 31.93
N MET A 384 4.30 20.71 31.59
CA MET A 384 5.71 20.35 31.75
C MET A 384 6.42 20.69 30.44
N GLN A 385 6.72 21.99 30.25
CA GLN A 385 7.71 22.42 29.26
C GLN A 385 9.08 22.28 29.91
N GLU A 386 9.72 21.14 29.68
CA GLU A 386 11.11 20.90 30.01
C GLU A 386 11.98 21.62 28.97
N LYS A 387 12.46 22.80 29.37
CA LYS A 387 13.41 23.62 28.64
C LYS A 387 14.79 22.96 28.73
N TYR A 388 15.16 22.19 27.71
CA TYR A 388 16.53 21.72 27.54
C TYR A 388 17.41 22.88 27.09
N GLU A 389 18.32 23.31 27.97
CA GLU A 389 19.43 24.21 27.64
C GLU A 389 20.58 23.35 27.10
N MET A 390 20.91 23.52 25.81
CA MET A 390 22.11 22.94 25.22
C MET A 390 23.36 23.62 25.79
N PRO A 391 24.37 22.86 26.26
CA PRO A 391 25.67 23.42 26.55
C PRO A 391 26.37 23.78 25.23
N THR A 392 26.58 25.08 25.02
CA THR A 392 27.58 25.59 24.08
C THR A 392 28.96 25.33 24.67
N ASP A 393 29.56 24.20 24.33
CA ASP A 393 31.00 24.02 24.46
C ASP A 393 31.63 23.66 23.11
N ALA A 394 32.64 24.47 22.82
CA ALA A 394 33.41 24.49 21.61
C ALA A 394 34.34 23.27 21.52
N ASN A 395 34.35 22.60 20.37
CA ASN A 395 35.57 22.16 19.72
C ASN A 395 35.27 21.70 18.29
N LYS A 396 35.56 22.59 17.32
CA LYS A 396 35.81 22.21 15.93
C LYS A 396 37.28 21.81 15.82
N PRO A 397 37.63 20.54 15.58
CA PRO A 397 38.90 20.24 14.95
C PRO A 397 38.81 20.64 13.47
N GLU A 398 39.58 21.66 13.08
CA GLU A 398 39.89 21.93 11.68
C GLU A 398 40.61 20.71 11.11
N MET A 399 39.95 19.97 10.23
CA MET A 399 40.59 18.94 9.44
C MET A 399 41.05 19.60 8.12
N GLN A 400 42.25 20.19 8.16
CA GLN A 400 43.03 20.49 6.96
C GLN A 400 43.49 19.15 6.36
N GLY A 401 42.71 18.63 5.41
CA GLY A 401 43.09 17.50 4.57
C GLY A 401 43.22 17.99 3.13
N ASP A 402 44.45 18.11 2.65
CA ASP A 402 44.77 18.34 1.24
C ASP A 402 44.12 17.25 0.38
N LEU A 403 43.24 17.68 -0.53
CA LEU A 403 42.68 16.82 -1.56
C LEU A 403 43.78 16.52 -2.60
N PRO A 404 44.16 15.25 -2.84
CA PRO A 404 44.93 14.92 -4.03
C PRO A 404 44.05 15.11 -5.27
N GLN A 405 44.48 16.01 -6.16
CA GLN A 405 43.94 16.11 -7.51
C GLN A 405 44.17 14.78 -8.23
N TYR A 406 43.09 14.06 -8.51
CA TYR A 406 43.13 12.90 -9.40
C TYR A 406 42.96 13.40 -10.84
N GLU A 407 44.03 13.35 -11.62
CA GLU A 407 43.97 13.55 -13.07
C GLU A 407 43.25 12.37 -13.72
N VAL A 408 42.14 12.67 -14.40
CA VAL A 408 41.38 11.70 -15.19
C VAL A 408 42.20 11.32 -16.43
N PRO A 409 42.54 10.04 -16.66
CA PRO A 409 43.17 9.64 -17.91
C PRO A 409 42.15 9.73 -19.04
N ASN A 410 42.42 10.64 -19.97
CA ASN A 410 41.74 10.73 -21.25
C ASN A 410 41.98 9.44 -22.05
N SER A 411 40.97 8.56 -22.12
CA SER A 411 41.00 7.40 -23.01
C SER A 411 39.98 7.57 -24.13
N GLU A 412 40.44 8.15 -25.24
CA GLU A 412 39.78 8.06 -26.53
C GLU A 412 39.89 6.61 -27.02
N ARG A 413 38.92 5.76 -26.66
CA ARG A 413 38.76 4.46 -27.31
C ARG A 413 37.85 4.64 -28.53
N LYS A 414 38.47 4.82 -29.70
CA LYS A 414 37.81 4.59 -31.00
C LYS A 414 37.33 3.14 -31.03
N VAL A 415 36.01 2.96 -31.00
CA VAL A 415 35.36 1.68 -31.32
C VAL A 415 35.14 1.69 -32.83
N GLU A 416 35.86 0.84 -33.54
CA GLU A 416 35.59 0.52 -34.94
C GLU A 416 34.28 -0.28 -35.00
N LEU A 417 33.31 0.22 -35.77
CA LEU A 417 32.09 -0.51 -36.11
C LEU A 417 32.47 -1.68 -37.03
N GLU A 418 32.30 -2.91 -36.55
CA GLU A 418 32.25 -4.08 -37.42
C GLU A 418 30.85 -4.20 -38.05
N ASP A 419 30.82 -4.20 -39.38
CA ASP A 419 29.65 -4.44 -40.22
C ASP A 419 29.01 -5.80 -39.87
N THR A 420 27.85 -5.76 -39.22
CA THR A 420 27.03 -6.95 -39.02
C THR A 420 26.16 -7.16 -40.26
N ALA A 421 26.46 -8.23 -41.00
CA ALA A 421 25.68 -8.66 -42.15
C ALA A 421 24.22 -8.95 -41.74
N VAL A 422 23.29 -8.26 -42.40
CA VAL A 422 21.85 -8.50 -42.32
C VAL A 422 21.57 -9.88 -42.91
N GLN A 423 21.20 -10.82 -42.05
CA GLN A 423 20.73 -12.14 -42.45
C GLN A 423 19.21 -12.09 -42.63
N GLU A 424 18.79 -12.33 -43.88
CA GLU A 424 17.41 -12.36 -44.36
C GLU A 424 16.58 -13.43 -43.61
N PRO A 425 15.39 -13.12 -43.06
CA PRO A 425 14.60 -14.07 -42.31
C PRO A 425 13.96 -15.13 -43.23
N ALA A 426 14.20 -16.40 -42.90
CA ALA A 426 13.62 -17.55 -43.59
C ALA A 426 12.09 -17.58 -43.47
N GLU A 427 11.42 -17.85 -44.59
CA GLU A 427 9.97 -18.01 -44.70
C GLU A 427 9.44 -19.12 -43.76
N LEU A 428 8.44 -18.76 -42.94
CA LEU A 428 7.67 -19.72 -42.13
C LEU A 428 6.77 -20.57 -43.05
N PRO A 429 6.76 -21.91 -42.91
CA PRO A 429 5.82 -22.76 -43.65
C PRO A 429 4.39 -22.61 -43.11
N ALA A 430 3.44 -22.55 -44.04
CA ALA A 430 2.01 -22.39 -43.78
C ALA A 430 1.43 -23.54 -42.91
N PRO A 431 0.42 -23.26 -42.06
CA PRO A 431 -0.21 -24.26 -41.21
C PRO A 431 -1.04 -25.27 -42.03
N LEU A 432 -0.83 -26.55 -41.74
CA LEU A 432 -1.60 -27.68 -42.24
C LEU A 432 -3.04 -27.61 -41.71
N VAL A 433 -4.00 -27.48 -42.63
CA VAL A 433 -5.43 -27.57 -42.37
C VAL A 433 -5.79 -29.05 -42.14
N GLU A 434 -6.01 -29.41 -40.88
CA GLU A 434 -6.51 -30.73 -40.48
C GLU A 434 -8.02 -30.80 -40.73
N LYS A 435 -8.44 -31.64 -41.69
CA LYS A 435 -9.85 -31.91 -41.98
C LYS A 435 -10.41 -32.87 -40.94
N HIS A 436 -11.30 -32.38 -40.08
CA HIS A 436 -12.17 -33.23 -39.29
C HIS A 436 -13.11 -34.03 -40.22
N VAL A 437 -12.92 -35.35 -40.23
CA VAL A 437 -13.87 -36.33 -40.74
C VAL A 437 -14.80 -36.68 -39.60
N THR A 438 -16.08 -36.30 -39.73
CA THR A 438 -17.17 -36.80 -38.90
C THR A 438 -17.55 -38.22 -39.34
N GLN A 439 -17.66 -39.13 -38.37
CA GLN A 439 -18.48 -40.34 -38.46
C GLN A 439 -19.46 -40.35 -37.30
#